data_AF-A0A3D3K129-F1
#
_entry.id   AF-A0A3D3K129-F1
#
_cell.length_a   1.000
_cell.length_b   1.000
_cell.length_c   1.000
_cell.angle_alpha   90.00
_cell.angle_beta   90.00
_cell.angle_gamma   90.00
#
_symmetry.space_group_name_H-M   'P 1'
#
loop_
_entity.id
_entity.type
_entity.pdbx_description
1 polymer ?
#
loop_
_entity_poly.entity_id
_entity_poly.type
_entity_poly.pdbx_seq_one_letter_code
_entity_poly.pdbx_strand_id
1 'polypeptide(L)'
;SFIAEKMGKEIFDDFMKSYLKKNATKPINTKEFLDELALASGYSSEFLERFIQQKNRTNFSLRRYKKLGDEFQIKVKKNTVQQIPFKVETENKKGEKKEFWFDTDDSMDPKPYNIPQSDADKIVVNSEYIFPENNFRDNYRYTKGFFANQKKVRFKLFKDIPNPEYNEIYLNPRTNFNAYDKVLFGLNFKNSSLFERKFKYSITPYFSSGTGKLTGSGGVSYSFLPAESFYRSLDLGVSGSYFHYDYDLTYRKFSAFASMSFAKNPRSDTSRSVGISYNFFDKDLNPEMIRNNEYAKYNLWSIGYGYSNRQIIHEKYFSTNLQLMEDFQKISAEAFYRWEYAKDKKVSFRIFGGYLISNQTKNNLFDYGISRTSNYSFSYGLLGQSATSGILAQQLIITDGGFKSFIGTSANQWITAFNVDSHVWKWFNIYADAGIYKNVGRDSQFIWDSGVKVKVIPDFLEVYFPIQSSLGFEPSFKDYGKRIRFTLVLNFSAVTNYFRRGWF
;
A
#
# COMPACT_ATOMS: atom_id res chain seq x y z
N SER A 1 -2.19 -31.32 -16.08
CA SER A 1 -0.80 -31.11 -16.55
C SER A 1 0.22 -31.65 -15.55
N PHE A 2 0.35 -31.10 -14.35
CA PHE A 2 1.37 -31.54 -13.37
C PHE A 2 1.43 -33.06 -13.11
N ILE A 3 0.31 -33.67 -12.69
CA ILE A 3 0.25 -35.11 -12.44
C ILE A 3 0.52 -35.92 -13.71
N ALA A 4 -0.10 -35.53 -14.83
CA ALA A 4 0.10 -36.18 -16.12
C ALA A 4 1.57 -36.19 -16.55
N GLU A 5 2.33 -35.13 -16.26
CA GLU A 5 3.75 -35.07 -16.60
C GLU A 5 4.61 -35.94 -15.67
N LYS A 6 4.29 -36.01 -14.37
CA LYS A 6 4.99 -36.89 -13.41
C LYS A 6 4.75 -38.37 -13.69
N MET A 7 3.49 -38.77 -13.96
CA MET A 7 3.15 -40.18 -14.18
C MET A 7 3.31 -40.63 -15.64
N GLY A 8 3.54 -39.69 -16.57
CA GLY A 8 3.57 -39.92 -18.01
C GLY A 8 2.21 -39.60 -18.66
N LYS A 9 2.23 -38.76 -19.71
CA LYS A 9 1.01 -38.24 -20.35
C LYS A 9 0.15 -39.37 -20.93
N GLU A 10 0.77 -40.38 -21.53
CA GLU A 10 0.08 -41.54 -22.09
C GLU A 10 -0.65 -42.34 -21.00
N ILE A 11 0.04 -42.62 -19.88
CA ILE A 11 -0.54 -43.35 -18.74
C ILE A 11 -1.72 -42.55 -18.15
N PHE A 12 -1.57 -41.23 -18.02
CA PHE A 12 -2.65 -40.37 -17.56
C PHE A 12 -3.84 -40.35 -18.53
N ASP A 13 -3.60 -40.24 -19.83
CA ASP A 13 -4.65 -40.20 -20.85
C ASP A 13 -5.42 -41.53 -20.92
N ASP A 14 -4.72 -42.66 -20.81
CA ASP A 14 -5.34 -43.99 -20.78
C ASP A 14 -6.13 -44.24 -19.50
N PHE A 15 -5.62 -43.77 -18.34
CA PHE A 15 -6.39 -43.73 -17.10
C PHE A 15 -7.68 -42.91 -17.27
N MET A 16 -7.60 -41.70 -17.80
CA MET A 16 -8.76 -40.82 -17.99
C MET A 16 -9.79 -41.44 -18.93
N LYS A 17 -9.37 -42.00 -20.08
CA LYS A 17 -10.28 -42.69 -21.01
C LYS A 17 -10.98 -43.87 -20.34
N SER A 18 -10.23 -44.68 -19.61
CA SER A 18 -10.75 -45.87 -18.91
C SER A 18 -11.74 -45.48 -17.80
N TYR A 19 -11.39 -44.47 -17.00
CA TYR A 19 -12.24 -43.96 -15.93
C TYR A 19 -13.55 -43.37 -16.45
N LEU A 20 -13.47 -42.52 -17.48
CA LEU A 20 -14.65 -41.90 -18.09
C LEU A 20 -15.55 -42.94 -18.75
N LYS A 21 -14.98 -43.95 -19.42
CA LYS A 21 -15.76 -45.06 -20.01
C LYS A 21 -16.47 -45.90 -18.93
N LYS A 22 -15.78 -46.20 -17.81
CA LYS A 22 -16.33 -46.96 -16.67
C LYS A 22 -17.48 -46.21 -15.97
N ASN A 23 -17.42 -44.88 -15.92
CA ASN A 23 -18.34 -44.05 -15.15
C ASN A 23 -19.31 -43.20 -16.00
N ALA A 24 -19.42 -43.44 -17.31
CA ALA A 24 -20.17 -42.60 -18.25
C ALA A 24 -21.65 -42.37 -17.89
N THR A 25 -22.27 -43.31 -17.16
CA THR A 25 -23.71 -43.28 -16.80
C THR A 25 -23.95 -43.07 -15.31
N LYS A 26 -22.91 -42.79 -14.52
CA LYS A 26 -22.99 -42.67 -13.05
C LYS A 26 -22.56 -41.28 -12.59
N PRO A 27 -23.16 -40.74 -11.51
CA PRO A 27 -22.60 -39.57 -10.85
C PRO A 27 -21.20 -39.89 -10.31
N ILE A 28 -20.23 -39.01 -10.59
CA ILE A 28 -18.84 -39.19 -10.19
C ILE A 28 -18.65 -38.77 -8.73
N ASN A 29 -18.07 -39.65 -7.93
CA ASN A 29 -17.59 -39.32 -6.59
C ASN A 29 -16.16 -38.78 -6.67
N THR A 30 -15.95 -37.53 -6.25
CA THR A 30 -14.64 -36.88 -6.28
C THR A 30 -13.57 -37.65 -5.51
N LYS A 31 -13.91 -38.24 -4.36
CA LYS A 31 -12.94 -38.98 -3.55
C LYS A 31 -12.50 -40.26 -4.24
N GLU A 32 -13.47 -41.04 -4.74
CA GLU A 32 -13.17 -42.28 -5.49
C GLU A 32 -12.31 -42.00 -6.73
N PHE A 33 -12.59 -40.91 -7.46
CA PHE A 33 -11.73 -40.48 -8.57
C PHE A 33 -10.29 -40.22 -8.13
N LEU A 34 -10.10 -39.49 -7.04
CA LEU A 34 -8.77 -39.15 -6.53
C LEU A 34 -8.02 -40.37 -5.99
N ASP A 35 -8.72 -41.31 -5.36
CA ASP A 35 -8.16 -42.58 -4.89
C ASP A 35 -7.71 -43.46 -6.07
N GLU A 36 -8.54 -43.62 -7.12
CA GLU A 36 -8.17 -44.34 -8.34
C GLU A 36 -6.99 -43.67 -9.07
N LEU A 37 -6.94 -42.32 -9.10
CA LEU A 37 -5.83 -41.57 -9.68
C LEU A 37 -4.54 -41.73 -8.85
N ALA A 38 -4.63 -41.78 -7.53
CA ALA A 38 -3.49 -42.04 -6.65
C ALA A 38 -2.88 -43.40 -6.95
N LEU A 39 -3.71 -44.45 -7.09
CA LEU A 39 -3.23 -45.78 -7.49
C LEU A 39 -2.58 -45.77 -8.87
N ALA A 40 -3.22 -45.16 -9.87
CA ALA A 40 -2.70 -45.11 -11.24
C ALA A 40 -1.39 -44.31 -11.36
N SER A 41 -1.17 -43.33 -10.48
CA SER A 41 0.04 -42.50 -10.47
C SER A 41 1.15 -43.02 -9.55
N GLY A 42 1.02 -44.22 -8.97
CA GLY A 42 1.99 -44.73 -8.00
C GLY A 42 2.07 -43.86 -6.73
N TYR A 43 0.93 -43.35 -6.29
CA TYR A 43 0.72 -42.44 -5.15
C TYR A 43 1.25 -41.01 -5.32
N SER A 44 1.83 -40.63 -6.46
CA SER A 44 2.30 -39.26 -6.71
C SER A 44 1.18 -38.19 -6.70
N SER A 45 -0.10 -38.58 -6.88
CA SER A 45 -1.24 -37.65 -6.82
C SER A 45 -1.98 -37.64 -5.48
N GLU A 46 -1.55 -38.41 -4.47
CA GLU A 46 -2.25 -38.57 -3.19
C GLU A 46 -2.47 -37.23 -2.47
N PHE A 47 -1.54 -36.28 -2.63
CA PHE A 47 -1.66 -34.95 -2.02
C PHE A 47 -2.87 -34.14 -2.51
N LEU A 48 -3.44 -34.46 -3.68
CA LEU A 48 -4.45 -33.64 -4.34
C LEU A 48 -5.72 -33.49 -3.51
N GLU A 49 -6.18 -34.55 -2.82
CA GLU A 49 -7.41 -34.51 -2.03
C GLU A 49 -7.37 -33.38 -0.99
N ARG A 50 -6.27 -33.31 -0.23
CA ARG A 50 -6.06 -32.24 0.75
C ARG A 50 -5.76 -30.89 0.06
N PHE A 51 -5.10 -30.91 -1.09
CA PHE A 51 -4.70 -29.71 -1.79
C PHE A 51 -5.87 -28.92 -2.39
N ILE A 52 -6.92 -29.58 -2.87
CA ILE A 52 -8.08 -28.88 -3.45
C ILE A 52 -9.06 -28.35 -2.40
N GLN A 53 -9.05 -28.92 -1.18
CA GLN A 53 -9.97 -28.54 -0.10
C GLN A 53 -9.53 -27.28 0.67
N GLN A 54 -8.26 -26.88 0.55
CA GLN A 54 -7.68 -25.79 1.33
C GLN A 54 -7.10 -24.70 0.44
N LYS A 55 -7.08 -23.46 0.92
CA LYS A 55 -6.28 -22.41 0.28
C LYS A 55 -4.80 -22.74 0.49
N ASN A 56 -4.15 -23.26 -0.54
CA ASN A 56 -2.74 -23.59 -0.46
C ASN A 56 -1.86 -22.42 -0.90
N ARG A 57 -0.79 -22.19 -0.12
CA ARG A 57 0.32 -21.32 -0.49
C ARG A 57 1.59 -22.14 -0.52
N THR A 58 1.54 -23.31 -1.14
CA THR A 58 2.68 -24.22 -1.26
C THR A 58 3.83 -23.52 -2.00
N ASN A 59 5.04 -23.77 -1.54
CA ASN A 59 6.25 -23.20 -2.10
C ASN A 59 7.42 -24.15 -1.88
N PHE A 60 8.12 -24.45 -2.97
CA PHE A 60 9.40 -25.10 -2.97
C PHE A 60 10.51 -24.05 -2.94
N SER A 61 11.68 -24.49 -2.48
CA SER A 61 12.85 -23.62 -2.38
C SER A 61 14.08 -24.46 -2.59
N LEU A 62 14.76 -24.21 -3.71
CA LEU A 62 16.09 -24.73 -3.99
C LEU A 62 17.09 -23.93 -3.15
N ARG A 63 17.70 -24.54 -2.12
CA ARG A 63 18.56 -23.84 -1.15
C ARG A 63 19.97 -23.65 -1.66
N ARG A 64 20.65 -24.76 -1.91
CA ARG A 64 22.03 -24.84 -2.40
C ARG A 64 22.21 -26.09 -3.23
N TYR A 65 23.20 -26.09 -4.10
CA TYR A 65 23.74 -27.32 -4.70
C TYR A 65 25.18 -27.53 -4.24
N LYS A 66 25.60 -28.79 -4.26
CA LYS A 66 27.00 -29.24 -4.13
C LYS A 66 27.30 -30.16 -5.30
N LYS A 67 28.48 -30.04 -5.88
CA LYS A 67 28.99 -31.02 -6.87
C LYS A 67 29.70 -32.14 -6.12
N LEU A 68 29.32 -33.39 -6.38
CA LEU A 68 29.89 -34.60 -5.79
C LEU A 68 30.28 -35.54 -6.94
N GLY A 69 31.55 -35.51 -7.35
CA GLY A 69 32.00 -36.22 -8.54
C GLY A 69 31.22 -35.78 -9.78
N ASP A 70 30.54 -36.74 -10.41
CA ASP A 70 29.74 -36.54 -11.62
C ASP A 70 28.27 -36.24 -11.36
N GLU A 71 27.90 -35.97 -10.10
CA GLU A 71 26.53 -35.64 -9.71
C GLU A 71 26.41 -34.25 -9.04
N PHE A 72 25.22 -33.67 -9.12
CA PHE A 72 24.82 -32.54 -8.30
C PHE A 72 23.92 -33.01 -7.17
N GLN A 73 24.31 -32.76 -5.93
CA GLN A 73 23.42 -32.86 -4.79
C GLN A 73 22.76 -31.51 -4.54
N ILE A 74 21.46 -31.43 -4.75
CA ILE A 74 20.65 -30.24 -4.45
C ILE A 74 19.95 -30.39 -3.10
N LYS A 75 19.71 -29.27 -2.41
CA LYS A 75 18.84 -29.22 -1.24
C LYS A 75 17.54 -28.52 -1.57
N VAL A 76 16.42 -29.23 -1.48
CA VAL A 76 15.08 -28.70 -1.74
C VAL A 76 14.28 -28.69 -0.44
N LYS A 77 13.55 -27.60 -0.18
CA LYS A 77 12.64 -27.44 0.97
C LYS A 77 11.24 -27.10 0.46
N LYS A 78 10.22 -27.71 1.06
CA LYS A 78 8.81 -27.31 0.93
C LYS A 78 8.28 -26.71 2.23
N ASN A 79 7.24 -25.89 2.15
CA ASN A 79 6.59 -25.26 3.31
C ASN A 79 5.31 -25.99 3.76
N THR A 80 5.17 -27.27 3.40
CA THR A 80 4.03 -28.13 3.72
C THR A 80 4.52 -29.53 4.06
N VAL A 81 3.80 -30.24 4.92
CA VAL A 81 4.03 -31.67 5.21
C VAL A 81 3.48 -32.57 4.13
N GLN A 82 2.63 -32.06 3.22
CA GLN A 82 2.11 -32.85 2.10
C GLN A 82 3.24 -33.39 1.22
N GLN A 83 3.16 -34.66 0.85
CA GLN A 83 4.11 -35.33 -0.03
C GLN A 83 3.81 -34.95 -1.49
N ILE A 84 4.31 -33.78 -1.89
CA ILE A 84 4.08 -33.23 -3.23
C ILE A 84 5.37 -33.45 -4.04
N PRO A 85 5.32 -34.20 -5.16
CA PRO A 85 6.51 -34.36 -5.99
C PRO A 85 6.97 -33.02 -6.57
N PHE A 86 8.19 -32.97 -7.09
CA PHE A 86 8.67 -31.81 -7.81
C PHE A 86 9.55 -32.21 -9.00
N LYS A 87 9.52 -31.37 -10.02
CA LYS A 87 10.37 -31.49 -11.21
C LYS A 87 11.66 -30.72 -10.99
N VAL A 88 12.78 -31.26 -11.44
CA VAL A 88 14.06 -30.56 -11.53
C VAL A 88 14.47 -30.53 -12.99
N GLU A 89 14.67 -29.34 -13.51
CA GLU A 89 15.23 -29.12 -14.84
C GLU A 89 16.64 -28.59 -14.69
N THR A 90 17.56 -29.14 -15.47
CA THR A 90 18.93 -28.64 -15.61
C THR A 90 19.15 -28.18 -17.03
N GLU A 91 19.85 -27.06 -17.18
CA GLU A 91 20.18 -26.49 -18.48
C GLU A 91 21.68 -26.27 -18.58
N ASN A 92 22.30 -26.75 -19.66
CA ASN A 92 23.72 -26.53 -19.94
C ASN A 92 23.95 -25.27 -20.79
N LYS A 93 25.23 -24.94 -21.07
CA LYS A 93 25.61 -23.75 -21.84
C LYS A 93 25.02 -23.69 -23.25
N LYS A 94 24.74 -24.86 -23.84
CA LYS A 94 24.15 -24.99 -25.19
C LYS A 94 22.63 -24.87 -25.18
N GLY A 95 22.01 -24.76 -24.00
CA GLY A 95 20.56 -24.72 -23.84
C GLY A 95 19.90 -26.11 -23.82
N GLU A 96 20.68 -27.19 -23.77
CA GLU A 96 20.12 -28.54 -23.65
C GLU A 96 19.55 -28.73 -22.25
N LYS A 97 18.30 -29.21 -22.19
CA LYS A 97 17.54 -29.41 -20.96
C LYS A 97 17.44 -30.89 -20.62
N LYS A 98 17.58 -31.23 -19.34
CA LYS A 98 17.28 -32.56 -18.79
C LYS A 98 16.35 -32.42 -17.60
N GLU A 99 15.38 -33.32 -17.48
CA GLU A 99 14.35 -33.29 -16.46
C GLU A 99 14.43 -34.52 -15.55
N PHE A 100 14.20 -34.30 -14.26
CA PHE A 100 14.22 -35.32 -13.23
C PHE A 100 13.04 -35.10 -12.28
N TRP A 101 12.37 -36.18 -11.90
CA TRP A 101 11.26 -36.12 -10.96
C TRP A 101 11.67 -36.75 -9.63
N PHE A 102 11.34 -36.06 -8.54
CA PHE A 102 11.59 -36.54 -7.19
C PHE A 102 10.31 -36.47 -6.37
N ASP A 103 10.08 -37.51 -5.57
CA ASP A 103 9.02 -37.54 -4.57
C ASP A 103 9.56 -36.98 -3.25
N THR A 104 8.68 -36.39 -2.45
CA THR A 104 9.05 -35.78 -1.17
C THR A 104 8.52 -36.58 0.01
N ASP A 105 9.19 -36.46 1.16
CA ASP A 105 8.72 -37.00 2.42
C ASP A 105 7.69 -36.08 3.10
N ASP A 106 7.22 -36.48 4.28
CA ASP A 106 6.28 -35.75 5.13
C ASP A 106 6.96 -34.65 5.99
N SER A 107 8.14 -34.16 5.57
CA SER A 107 8.89 -33.13 6.29
C SER A 107 8.83 -31.75 5.61
N MET A 108 8.99 -30.70 6.41
CA MET A 108 9.25 -29.32 5.93
C MET A 108 10.74 -28.95 5.96
N ASP A 109 11.62 -29.87 6.35
CA ASP A 109 13.05 -29.62 6.42
C ASP A 109 13.71 -29.73 5.04
N PRO A 110 14.83 -29.02 4.78
CA PRO A 110 15.55 -29.15 3.52
C PRO A 110 16.15 -30.55 3.36
N LYS A 111 15.73 -31.29 2.32
CA LYS A 111 16.21 -32.64 2.02
C LYS A 111 17.18 -32.66 0.83
N PRO A 112 18.22 -33.52 0.86
CA PRO A 112 19.14 -33.68 -0.26
C PRO A 112 18.52 -34.56 -1.36
N TYR A 113 18.76 -34.20 -2.62
CA TYR A 113 18.41 -35.00 -3.80
C TYR A 113 19.60 -35.02 -4.76
N ASN A 114 19.91 -36.17 -5.32
CA ASN A 114 21.02 -36.33 -6.25
C ASN A 114 20.50 -36.29 -7.69
N ILE A 115 21.10 -35.44 -8.51
CA ILE A 115 20.85 -35.34 -9.94
C ILE A 115 22.04 -36.05 -10.62
N PRO A 116 21.81 -37.06 -11.48
CA PRO A 116 22.86 -37.84 -12.12
C PRO A 116 23.52 -37.08 -13.28
N GLN A 117 24.03 -35.88 -13.00
CA GLN A 117 24.86 -35.07 -13.90
C GLN A 117 25.61 -33.99 -13.12
N SER A 118 26.68 -33.43 -13.69
CA SER A 118 27.47 -32.38 -13.05
C SER A 118 27.90 -31.23 -13.99
N ASP A 119 27.30 -31.16 -15.18
CA ASP A 119 27.67 -30.27 -16.28
C ASP A 119 26.54 -29.29 -16.68
N ALA A 120 25.61 -29.04 -15.78
CA ALA A 120 24.61 -27.98 -15.92
C ALA A 120 25.17 -26.60 -15.54
N ASP A 121 24.67 -25.53 -16.17
CA ASP A 121 24.93 -24.12 -15.82
C ASP A 121 23.82 -23.53 -14.93
N LYS A 122 22.63 -24.12 -15.01
CA LYS A 122 21.42 -23.69 -14.29
C LYS A 122 20.63 -24.92 -13.82
N ILE A 123 20.12 -24.84 -12.59
CA ILE A 123 19.21 -25.82 -12.00
C ILE A 123 17.93 -25.09 -11.59
N VAL A 124 16.78 -25.64 -11.99
CA VAL A 124 15.45 -25.07 -11.77
C VAL A 124 14.53 -26.12 -11.16
N VAL A 125 13.87 -25.78 -10.06
CA VAL A 125 12.78 -26.59 -9.49
C VAL A 125 11.44 -26.14 -10.06
N ASN A 126 10.58 -27.09 -10.43
CA ASN A 126 9.27 -26.87 -11.03
C ASN A 126 9.33 -25.84 -12.17
N SER A 127 10.18 -26.13 -13.17
CA SER A 127 10.32 -25.29 -14.36
C SER A 127 8.97 -25.10 -15.07
N GLU A 128 8.88 -24.02 -15.84
CA GLU A 128 7.68 -23.67 -16.63
C GLU A 128 6.40 -23.52 -15.83
N TYR A 129 6.51 -23.23 -14.53
CA TYR A 129 5.37 -23.03 -13.63
C TYR A 129 4.46 -24.26 -13.53
N ILE A 130 5.01 -25.46 -13.73
CA ILE A 130 4.25 -26.71 -13.79
C ILE A 130 3.42 -26.98 -12.52
N PHE A 131 3.92 -26.56 -11.36
CA PHE A 131 3.22 -26.65 -10.07
C PHE A 131 2.89 -25.25 -9.54
N PRO A 132 1.65 -24.96 -9.11
CA PRO A 132 1.28 -23.62 -8.65
C PRO A 132 1.94 -23.27 -7.31
N GLU A 133 3.03 -22.49 -7.36
CA GLU A 133 3.76 -22.04 -6.17
C GLU A 133 3.53 -20.56 -5.85
N ASN A 134 3.64 -20.23 -4.56
CA ASN A 134 3.54 -18.84 -4.12
C ASN A 134 4.77 -17.99 -4.50
N ASN A 135 5.95 -18.60 -4.70
CA ASN A 135 7.20 -17.90 -4.95
C ASN A 135 8.21 -18.73 -5.75
N PHE A 136 8.04 -18.75 -7.07
CA PHE A 136 8.99 -19.37 -8.02
C PHE A 136 10.41 -18.80 -7.98
N ARG A 137 10.63 -17.65 -7.32
CA ARG A 137 11.98 -17.09 -7.20
C ARG A 137 12.89 -18.08 -6.49
N ASP A 138 12.42 -18.82 -5.51
CA ASP A 138 13.32 -19.64 -4.71
C ASP A 138 13.81 -20.90 -5.46
N ASN A 139 13.34 -21.13 -6.68
CA ASN A 139 13.57 -22.35 -7.44
C ASN A 139 14.77 -22.31 -8.40
N TYR A 140 15.45 -21.17 -8.57
CA TYR A 140 16.55 -21.01 -9.54
C TYR A 140 17.91 -20.96 -8.87
N ARG A 141 18.89 -21.70 -9.38
CA ARG A 141 20.31 -21.56 -9.02
C ARG A 141 21.21 -21.66 -10.24
N TYR A 142 22.20 -20.77 -10.31
CA TYR A 142 23.32 -20.92 -11.23
C TYR A 142 24.43 -21.75 -10.59
N THR A 143 25.09 -22.57 -11.41
CA THR A 143 26.13 -23.50 -10.96
C THR A 143 27.55 -23.03 -11.25
N LYS A 144 27.70 -21.96 -12.05
CA LYS A 144 28.99 -21.39 -12.48
C LYS A 144 29.05 -19.87 -12.29
N GLY A 145 30.28 -19.35 -12.19
CA GLY A 145 30.59 -17.91 -12.12
C GLY A 145 30.40 -17.28 -10.74
N PHE A 146 30.51 -15.94 -10.67
CA PHE A 146 30.43 -15.17 -9.42
C PHE A 146 29.09 -15.32 -8.68
N PHE A 147 28.02 -15.61 -9.42
CA PHE A 147 26.69 -15.86 -8.86
C PHE A 147 26.39 -17.35 -8.65
N ALA A 148 27.41 -18.22 -8.59
CA ALA A 148 27.22 -19.61 -8.21
C ALA A 148 26.50 -19.70 -6.85
N ASN A 149 25.47 -20.54 -6.77
CA ASN A 149 24.56 -20.66 -5.61
C ASN A 149 23.73 -19.39 -5.29
N GLN A 150 23.77 -18.36 -6.13
CA GLN A 150 23.06 -17.11 -5.93
C GLN A 150 22.30 -16.70 -7.20
N LYS A 151 21.55 -15.60 -7.10
CA LYS A 151 20.87 -14.98 -8.24
C LYS A 151 21.59 -13.75 -8.70
N LYS A 152 21.59 -13.54 -10.00
CA LYS A 152 22.06 -12.31 -10.63
C LYS A 152 21.16 -11.14 -10.25
N VAL A 153 21.77 -10.00 -9.93
CA VAL A 153 21.05 -8.73 -9.75
C VAL A 153 20.78 -8.12 -11.12
N ARG A 154 19.58 -7.59 -11.33
CA ARG A 154 19.20 -6.93 -12.58
C ARG A 154 18.48 -5.62 -12.28
N PHE A 155 18.99 -4.53 -12.83
CA PHE A 155 18.30 -3.24 -12.78
C PHE A 155 17.30 -3.15 -13.93
N LYS A 156 16.10 -2.66 -13.65
CA LYS A 156 15.05 -2.41 -14.65
C LYS A 156 14.48 -1.01 -14.45
N LEU A 157 14.27 -0.28 -15.54
CA LEU A 157 13.56 0.99 -15.50
C LEU A 157 12.05 0.71 -15.46
N PHE A 158 11.34 1.39 -14.55
CA PHE A 158 9.89 1.20 -14.30
C PHE A 158 9.50 -0.20 -13.80
N LYS A 159 8.23 -0.35 -13.41
CA LYS A 159 7.69 -1.63 -12.95
C LYS A 159 7.36 -2.53 -14.14
N ASP A 160 7.71 -3.81 -14.00
CA ASP A 160 7.50 -4.84 -15.02
C ASP A 160 7.07 -6.17 -14.35
N ILE A 161 6.67 -7.15 -15.16
CA ILE A 161 6.48 -8.54 -14.75
C ILE A 161 7.83 -9.06 -14.24
N PRO A 162 7.90 -9.53 -12.98
CA PRO A 162 9.16 -9.95 -12.39
C PRO A 162 9.66 -11.23 -13.03
N ASN A 163 10.91 -11.25 -13.49
CA ASN A 163 11.56 -12.50 -13.85
C ASN A 163 12.00 -13.24 -12.56
N PRO A 164 11.52 -14.47 -12.31
CA PRO A 164 11.85 -15.19 -11.09
C PRO A 164 13.33 -15.59 -11.03
N GLU A 165 14.05 -15.66 -12.15
CA GLU A 165 15.48 -16.02 -12.21
C GLU A 165 16.39 -14.94 -11.59
N TYR A 166 15.96 -13.66 -11.62
CA TYR A 166 16.78 -12.52 -11.23
C TYR A 166 16.32 -11.83 -9.93
N ASN A 167 17.29 -11.24 -9.23
CA ASN A 167 17.04 -10.23 -8.20
C ASN A 167 16.87 -8.86 -8.84
N GLU A 168 15.63 -8.59 -9.26
CA GLU A 168 15.28 -7.34 -9.93
C GLU A 168 15.14 -6.16 -8.95
N ILE A 169 15.81 -5.06 -9.29
CA ILE A 169 15.71 -3.75 -8.65
C ILE A 169 15.11 -2.78 -9.66
N TYR A 170 13.93 -2.27 -9.37
CA TYR A 170 13.23 -1.33 -10.23
C TYR A 170 13.67 0.09 -9.91
N LEU A 171 14.01 0.82 -10.96
CA LEU A 171 14.44 2.20 -10.98
C LEU A 171 13.28 3.04 -11.53
N ASN A 172 12.65 3.84 -10.68
CA ASN A 172 11.54 4.69 -11.07
C ASN A 172 11.95 6.15 -10.90
N PRO A 173 12.12 6.92 -11.98
CA PRO A 173 12.28 8.37 -11.88
C PRO A 173 11.10 8.98 -11.12
N ARG A 174 11.41 9.94 -10.25
CA ARG A 174 10.45 10.68 -9.43
C ARG A 174 10.76 12.15 -9.53
N THR A 175 9.72 12.94 -9.71
CA THR A 175 9.80 14.40 -9.61
C THR A 175 8.81 14.86 -8.57
N ASN A 176 9.21 15.79 -7.73
CA ASN A 176 8.32 16.45 -6.78
C ASN A 176 8.57 17.96 -6.79
N PHE A 177 7.66 18.73 -6.23
CA PHE A 177 7.81 20.18 -6.13
C PHE A 177 7.32 20.69 -4.78
N ASN A 178 8.10 21.60 -4.19
CA ASN A 178 7.67 22.44 -3.08
C ASN A 178 8.34 23.82 -3.20
N ALA A 179 7.83 24.81 -2.47
CA ALA A 179 8.28 26.20 -2.59
C ALA A 179 9.76 26.39 -2.21
N TYR A 180 10.30 25.54 -1.35
CA TYR A 180 11.64 25.68 -0.76
C TYR A 180 12.70 24.95 -1.59
N ASP A 181 12.40 23.71 -1.98
CA ASP A 181 13.26 22.87 -2.82
C ASP A 181 13.12 23.16 -4.32
N LYS A 182 12.11 23.94 -4.72
CA LYS A 182 11.67 24.06 -6.12
C LYS A 182 11.38 22.67 -6.67
N VAL A 183 12.09 22.24 -7.71
CA VAL A 183 11.97 20.89 -8.28
C VAL A 183 12.92 19.92 -7.57
N LEU A 184 12.37 18.81 -7.08
CA LEU A 184 13.09 17.68 -6.54
C LEU A 184 13.20 16.58 -7.60
N PHE A 185 14.40 16.29 -8.07
CA PHE A 185 14.68 15.20 -9.02
C PHE A 185 15.18 13.99 -8.28
N GLY A 186 14.47 12.87 -8.34
CA GLY A 186 14.82 11.66 -7.60
C GLY A 186 14.72 10.40 -8.41
N LEU A 187 15.35 9.35 -7.89
CA LEU A 187 15.29 8.02 -8.46
C LEU A 187 14.90 7.04 -7.35
N ASN A 188 13.76 6.39 -7.52
CA ASN A 188 13.25 5.42 -6.55
C ASN A 188 13.76 4.02 -6.88
N PHE A 189 14.57 3.47 -6.00
CA PHE A 189 15.09 2.10 -6.02
C PHE A 189 14.20 1.22 -5.15
N LYS A 190 13.58 0.21 -5.74
CA LYS A 190 12.68 -0.69 -5.00
C LYS A 190 12.66 -2.08 -5.59
N ASN A 191 12.24 -3.06 -4.78
CA ASN A 191 12.00 -4.41 -5.25
C ASN A 191 10.52 -4.71 -5.58
N SER A 192 9.59 -3.78 -5.32
CA SER A 192 8.17 -4.07 -5.57
C SER A 192 7.82 -3.98 -7.07
N SER A 193 7.27 -5.08 -7.59
CA SER A 193 6.82 -5.23 -8.98
C SER A 193 5.29 -5.12 -9.06
N LEU A 194 4.68 -5.73 -10.09
CA LEU A 194 3.24 -5.91 -10.21
C LEU A 194 2.67 -6.92 -9.21
N PHE A 195 3.47 -7.90 -8.78
CA PHE A 195 3.06 -8.90 -7.78
C PHE A 195 3.51 -8.48 -6.39
N GLU A 196 2.67 -8.73 -5.39
CA GLU A 196 3.01 -8.44 -4.00
C GLU A 196 4.15 -9.35 -3.51
N ARG A 197 5.12 -8.73 -2.84
CA ARG A 197 6.24 -9.42 -2.19
C ARG A 197 6.10 -9.30 -0.68
N LYS A 198 6.48 -10.35 0.06
CA LYS A 198 6.51 -10.31 1.53
C LYS A 198 7.49 -9.26 2.02
N PHE A 199 8.75 -9.34 1.59
CA PHE A 199 9.75 -8.33 1.91
C PHE A 199 9.77 -7.24 0.84
N LYS A 200 9.57 -5.99 1.26
CA LYS A 200 9.62 -4.81 0.40
C LYS A 200 10.68 -3.84 0.93
N TYR A 201 11.43 -3.24 0.01
CA TYR A 201 12.25 -2.07 0.31
C TYR A 201 12.01 -1.00 -0.75
N SER A 202 12.20 0.25 -0.36
CA SER A 202 12.10 1.41 -1.24
C SER A 202 13.00 2.51 -0.71
N ILE A 203 13.94 2.96 -1.54
CA ILE A 203 14.87 4.07 -1.24
C ILE A 203 14.72 5.09 -2.36
N THR A 204 14.55 6.35 -2.00
CA THR A 204 14.36 7.43 -2.96
C THR A 204 15.21 8.63 -2.57
N PRO A 205 16.47 8.71 -3.01
CA PRO A 205 17.21 9.95 -3.01
C PRO A 205 16.55 10.96 -3.98
N TYR A 206 16.56 12.21 -3.59
CA TYR A 206 16.21 13.36 -4.39
C TYR A 206 17.35 14.39 -4.35
N PHE A 207 17.54 15.08 -5.45
CA PHE A 207 18.34 16.29 -5.56
C PHE A 207 17.40 17.50 -5.63
N SER A 208 17.61 18.47 -4.75
CA SER A 208 16.84 19.72 -4.70
C SER A 208 17.47 20.78 -5.61
N SER A 209 16.73 21.22 -6.62
CA SER A 209 17.17 22.31 -7.50
C SER A 209 17.16 23.68 -6.82
N GLY A 210 16.38 23.85 -5.75
CA GLY A 210 16.31 25.08 -4.97
C GLY A 210 17.51 25.24 -4.03
N THR A 211 17.85 24.18 -3.28
CA THR A 211 18.90 24.25 -2.24
C THR A 211 20.24 23.63 -2.65
N GLY A 212 20.28 22.85 -3.75
CA GLY A 212 21.45 22.10 -4.18
C GLY A 212 21.79 20.90 -3.28
N LYS A 213 20.95 20.59 -2.27
CA LYS A 213 21.18 19.52 -1.29
C LYS A 213 20.47 18.21 -1.68
N LEU A 214 20.97 17.10 -1.15
CA LEU A 214 20.31 15.80 -1.24
C LEU A 214 19.26 15.66 -0.14
N THR A 215 18.06 15.26 -0.53
CA THR A 215 16.95 14.89 0.37
C THR A 215 16.47 13.49 0.03
N GLY A 216 15.58 12.91 0.83
CA GLY A 216 15.09 11.59 0.49
C GLY A 216 14.32 10.85 1.56
N SER A 217 13.92 9.65 1.18
CA SER A 217 13.25 8.73 2.08
C SER A 217 13.65 7.29 1.77
N GLY A 218 13.63 6.46 2.80
CA GLY A 218 13.95 5.04 2.70
C GLY A 218 13.09 4.25 3.68
N GLY A 219 12.74 3.02 3.31
CA GLY A 219 12.00 2.15 4.20
C GLY A 219 12.04 0.70 3.79
N VAL A 220 11.80 -0.17 4.77
CA VAL A 220 11.68 -1.61 4.61
C VAL A 220 10.41 -2.09 5.31
N SER A 221 9.77 -3.11 4.75
CA SER A 221 8.61 -3.74 5.37
C SER A 221 8.56 -5.24 5.07
N TYR A 222 7.92 -5.98 5.96
CA TYR A 222 7.65 -7.39 5.81
C TYR A 222 6.16 -7.70 6.03
N SER A 223 5.56 -8.40 5.07
CA SER A 223 4.15 -8.81 5.08
C SER A 223 4.02 -10.29 5.45
N PHE A 224 3.36 -10.58 6.57
CA PHE A 224 2.89 -11.91 6.93
C PHE A 224 1.50 -12.14 6.29
N LEU A 225 1.38 -13.22 5.51
CA LEU A 225 0.20 -13.51 4.70
C LEU A 225 -0.23 -14.98 4.93
N PRO A 226 -0.84 -15.30 6.09
CA PRO A 226 -1.34 -16.65 6.34
C PRO A 226 -2.43 -17.05 5.33
N ALA A 227 -2.57 -18.36 5.09
CA ALA A 227 -3.56 -18.87 4.15
C ALA A 227 -4.99 -18.88 4.73
N GLU A 228 -5.13 -19.39 5.96
CA GLU A 228 -6.38 -19.43 6.71
C GLU A 228 -6.18 -18.72 8.05
N SER A 229 -6.71 -17.49 8.15
CA SER A 229 -6.64 -16.68 9.36
C SER A 229 -7.73 -15.61 9.34
N PHE A 230 -8.02 -15.02 10.51
CA PHE A 230 -8.94 -13.88 10.64
C PHE A 230 -8.38 -12.59 10.02
N TYR A 231 -7.09 -12.56 9.69
CA TYR A 231 -6.44 -11.47 8.96
C TYR A 231 -5.85 -11.96 7.64
N ARG A 232 -5.88 -11.09 6.63
CA ARG A 232 -5.32 -11.33 5.30
C ARG A 232 -3.84 -10.96 5.25
N SER A 233 -3.46 -9.87 5.90
CA SER A 233 -2.07 -9.42 6.00
C SER A 233 -1.79 -8.80 7.36
N LEU A 234 -0.57 -9.04 7.84
CA LEU A 234 0.05 -8.26 8.92
C LEU A 234 1.36 -7.71 8.36
N ASP A 235 1.43 -6.40 8.23
CA ASP A 235 2.54 -5.67 7.66
C ASP A 235 3.30 -4.97 8.78
N LEU A 236 4.59 -5.25 8.91
CA LEU A 236 5.50 -4.58 9.83
C LEU A 236 6.52 -3.79 9.02
N GLY A 237 6.86 -2.58 9.43
CA GLY A 237 7.85 -1.79 8.69
C GLY A 237 8.46 -0.64 9.46
N VAL A 238 9.59 -0.18 8.94
CA VAL A 238 10.30 1.00 9.43
C VAL A 238 10.71 1.87 8.25
N SER A 239 10.73 3.18 8.45
CA SER A 239 11.15 4.14 7.43
C SER A 239 11.77 5.39 8.03
N GLY A 240 12.65 6.02 7.26
CA GLY A 240 13.25 7.31 7.56
C GLY A 240 13.04 8.28 6.41
N SER A 241 12.96 9.57 6.71
CA SER A 241 12.94 10.63 5.70
C SER A 241 13.62 11.90 6.19
N TYR A 242 14.13 12.68 5.23
CA TYR A 242 14.79 13.96 5.42
C TYR A 242 14.43 14.89 4.26
N PHE A 243 13.80 16.03 4.56
CA PHE A 243 13.33 17.01 3.58
C PHE A 243 13.37 18.44 4.14
N HIS A 244 13.29 19.44 3.26
CA HIS A 244 13.09 20.84 3.66
C HIS A 244 11.59 21.12 3.83
N TYR A 245 11.25 21.88 4.86
CA TYR A 245 9.87 22.33 5.09
C TYR A 245 9.74 23.86 5.13
N ASP A 246 10.86 24.56 5.19
CA ASP A 246 10.96 26.00 4.98
C ASP A 246 12.30 26.35 4.31
N TYR A 247 12.53 27.61 3.99
CA TYR A 247 13.84 28.09 3.53
C TYR A 247 14.90 27.81 4.59
N ASP A 248 15.92 27.04 4.21
CA ASP A 248 17.03 26.59 5.06
C ASP A 248 16.64 25.77 6.31
N LEU A 249 15.37 25.37 6.46
CA LEU A 249 14.91 24.52 7.56
C LEU A 249 14.55 23.12 7.09
N THR A 250 15.05 22.13 7.80
CA THR A 250 14.85 20.71 7.48
C THR A 250 14.10 19.98 8.59
N TYR A 251 13.51 18.85 8.23
CA TYR A 251 13.00 17.90 9.20
C TYR A 251 13.51 16.49 8.88
N ARG A 252 13.67 15.72 9.94
CA ARG A 252 13.94 14.29 9.93
C ARG A 252 12.75 13.59 10.57
N LYS A 253 12.33 12.49 9.96
CA LYS A 253 11.25 11.67 10.47
C LYS A 253 11.68 10.21 10.47
N PHE A 254 11.58 9.58 11.63
CA PHE A 254 11.64 8.13 11.77
C PHE A 254 10.23 7.61 12.02
N SER A 255 9.86 6.52 11.36
CA SER A 255 8.56 5.87 11.53
C SER A 255 8.73 4.38 11.67
N ALA A 256 8.00 3.80 12.61
CA ALA A 256 7.78 2.37 12.74
C ALA A 256 6.28 2.10 12.74
N PHE A 257 5.84 1.04 12.07
CA PHE A 257 4.41 0.71 12.00
C PHE A 257 4.16 -0.80 12.02
N ALA A 258 2.98 -1.15 12.51
CA ALA A 258 2.37 -2.45 12.34
C ALA A 258 0.92 -2.23 11.88
N SER A 259 0.52 -2.87 10.78
CA SER A 259 -0.85 -2.77 10.27
C SER A 259 -1.40 -4.14 9.91
N MET A 260 -2.63 -4.41 10.33
CA MET A 260 -3.33 -5.65 10.05
C MET A 260 -4.54 -5.37 9.16
N SER A 261 -4.59 -6.02 8.00
CA SER A 261 -5.78 -6.06 7.15
C SER A 261 -6.59 -7.30 7.50
N PHE A 262 -7.84 -7.12 7.92
CA PHE A 262 -8.72 -8.24 8.25
C PHE A 262 -9.05 -9.08 7.01
N ALA A 263 -9.33 -10.37 7.23
CA ALA A 263 -9.82 -11.25 6.18
C ALA A 263 -11.18 -10.74 5.67
N LYS A 264 -11.38 -10.89 4.36
CA LYS A 264 -12.63 -10.55 3.70
C LYS A 264 -12.94 -11.57 2.62
N ASN A 265 -14.23 -11.67 2.27
CA ASN A 265 -14.63 -12.41 1.07
C ASN A 265 -14.02 -11.71 -0.16
N PRO A 266 -13.32 -12.43 -1.06
CA PRO A 266 -12.76 -11.85 -2.28
C PRO A 266 -13.78 -11.12 -3.17
N ARG A 267 -15.07 -11.49 -3.07
CA ARG A 267 -16.18 -10.85 -3.79
C ARG A 267 -16.74 -9.59 -3.10
N SER A 268 -16.24 -9.23 -1.93
CA SER A 268 -16.71 -8.07 -1.17
C SER A 268 -15.79 -6.86 -1.33
N ASP A 269 -16.40 -5.70 -1.54
CA ASP A 269 -15.72 -4.39 -1.53
C ASP A 269 -15.46 -3.86 -0.11
N THR A 270 -15.93 -4.58 0.91
CA THR A 270 -15.69 -4.21 2.31
C THR A 270 -14.27 -4.53 2.73
N SER A 271 -13.54 -3.53 3.21
CA SER A 271 -12.20 -3.67 3.78
C SER A 271 -12.17 -3.10 5.18
N ARG A 272 -11.46 -3.79 6.08
CA ARG A 272 -11.24 -3.38 7.46
C ARG A 272 -9.75 -3.50 7.77
N SER A 273 -9.22 -2.54 8.53
CA SER A 273 -7.84 -2.60 8.99
C SER A 273 -7.69 -1.93 10.35
N VAL A 274 -6.73 -2.42 11.12
CA VAL A 274 -6.22 -1.75 12.31
C VAL A 274 -4.74 -1.49 12.12
N GLY A 275 -4.25 -0.34 12.59
CA GLY A 275 -2.85 0.01 12.49
C GLY A 275 -2.37 0.72 13.74
N ILE A 276 -1.12 0.47 14.11
CA ILE A 276 -0.38 1.25 15.09
C ILE A 276 0.88 1.79 14.42
N SER A 277 1.23 3.03 14.74
CA SER A 277 2.48 3.63 14.31
C SER A 277 3.10 4.47 15.41
N TYR A 278 4.43 4.51 15.38
CA TYR A 278 5.26 5.41 16.13
C TYR A 278 6.01 6.29 15.13
N ASN A 279 5.94 7.61 15.31
CA ASN A 279 6.64 8.58 14.48
C ASN A 279 7.45 9.49 15.38
N PHE A 280 8.75 9.60 15.14
CA PHE A 280 9.63 10.56 15.80
C PHE A 280 10.04 11.65 14.80
N PHE A 281 9.93 12.90 15.21
CA PHE A 281 10.24 14.08 14.41
C PHE A 281 11.34 14.89 15.06
N ASP A 282 12.26 15.36 14.23
CA ASP A 282 13.33 16.29 14.58
C ASP A 282 13.41 17.36 13.49
N LYS A 283 13.03 18.60 13.80
CA LYS A 283 12.97 19.71 12.86
C LYS A 283 13.78 20.90 13.34
N ASP A 284 14.42 21.58 12.39
CA ASP A 284 15.11 22.84 12.65
C ASP A 284 14.07 23.92 12.99
N LEU A 285 14.41 24.87 13.86
CA LEU A 285 13.56 26.00 14.19
C LEU A 285 14.26 27.31 13.83
N ASN A 286 13.51 28.29 13.32
CA ASN A 286 14.00 29.65 13.18
C ASN A 286 13.85 30.43 14.52
N PRO A 287 14.46 31.62 14.65
CA PRO A 287 14.36 32.42 15.88
C PRO A 287 12.92 32.77 16.29
N GLU A 288 12.00 32.95 15.34
CA GLU A 288 10.60 33.25 15.63
C GLU A 288 9.88 32.04 16.24
N MET A 289 10.10 30.85 15.69
CA MET A 289 9.58 29.58 16.21
C MET A 289 10.11 29.28 17.62
N ILE A 290 11.39 29.60 17.88
CA ILE A 290 11.98 29.48 19.22
C ILE A 290 11.28 30.44 20.20
N ARG A 291 11.05 31.71 19.81
CA ARG A 291 10.30 32.68 20.62
C ARG A 291 8.86 32.22 20.88
N ASN A 292 8.23 31.57 19.90
CA ASN A 292 6.88 31.01 20.00
C ASN A 292 6.83 29.64 20.69
N ASN A 293 7.94 29.20 21.29
CA ASN A 293 8.06 27.94 22.04
C ASN A 293 7.61 26.72 21.22
N GLU A 294 7.99 26.67 19.94
CA GLU A 294 7.69 25.54 19.06
C GLU A 294 8.47 24.26 19.41
N TYR A 295 7.89 23.12 19.06
CA TYR A 295 8.51 21.82 19.25
C TYR A 295 9.55 21.54 18.17
N ALA A 296 10.83 21.51 18.54
CA ALA A 296 11.89 21.02 17.67
C ALA A 296 11.83 19.48 17.53
N LYS A 297 11.57 18.78 18.64
CA LYS A 297 11.53 17.32 18.70
C LYS A 297 10.26 16.84 19.39
N TYR A 298 9.62 15.84 18.83
CA TYR A 298 8.42 15.22 19.40
C TYR A 298 8.17 13.85 18.79
N ASN A 299 7.42 13.02 19.49
CA ASN A 299 6.97 11.72 19.01
C ASN A 299 5.45 11.59 19.06
N LEU A 300 4.91 10.86 18.09
CA LEU A 300 3.49 10.59 17.96
C LEU A 300 3.28 9.09 17.89
N TRP A 301 2.55 8.57 18.86
CA TRP A 301 1.88 7.27 18.74
C TRP A 301 0.53 7.48 18.07
N SER A 302 0.16 6.60 17.15
CA SER A 302 -1.15 6.62 16.50
C SER A 302 -1.71 5.22 16.42
N ILE A 303 -2.93 5.03 16.88
CA ILE A 303 -3.69 3.77 16.78
C ILE A 303 -4.96 4.08 16.00
N GLY A 304 -5.08 3.49 14.82
CA GLY A 304 -6.17 3.74 13.89
C GLY A 304 -6.94 2.48 13.55
N TYR A 305 -8.26 2.61 13.47
CA TYR A 305 -9.13 1.63 12.83
C TYR A 305 -9.79 2.26 11.61
N GLY A 306 -9.86 1.50 10.52
CA GLY A 306 -10.50 1.92 9.28
C GLY A 306 -11.45 0.86 8.75
N TYR A 307 -12.63 1.30 8.33
CA TYR A 307 -13.62 0.55 7.59
C TYR A 307 -13.87 1.27 6.26
N SER A 308 -13.96 0.52 5.17
CA SER A 308 -14.36 1.06 3.87
C SER A 308 -15.23 0.05 3.12
N ASN A 309 -16.22 0.55 2.40
CA ASN A 309 -17.00 -0.19 1.43
C ASN A 309 -17.15 0.67 0.18
N ARG A 310 -16.49 0.27 -0.92
CA ARG A 310 -16.30 1.08 -2.12
C ARG A 310 -17.23 0.65 -3.26
N GLN A 311 -18.52 0.49 -2.98
CA GLN A 311 -19.48 0.22 -4.05
C GLN A 311 -19.63 1.47 -4.93
N ILE A 312 -19.86 1.26 -6.23
CA ILE A 312 -19.92 2.35 -7.21
C ILE A 312 -21.02 3.37 -6.87
N ILE A 313 -22.20 2.88 -6.46
CA ILE A 313 -23.37 3.72 -6.15
C ILE A 313 -23.30 4.27 -4.71
N HIS A 314 -22.83 3.44 -3.77
CA HIS A 314 -22.78 3.76 -2.34
C HIS A 314 -21.37 3.53 -1.80
N GLU A 315 -20.63 4.61 -1.64
CA GLU A 315 -19.31 4.57 -1.01
C GLU A 315 -19.44 4.95 0.47
N LYS A 316 -18.92 4.10 1.35
CA LYS A 316 -18.94 4.30 2.80
C LYS A 316 -17.53 4.18 3.34
N TYR A 317 -17.14 5.10 4.20
CA TYR A 317 -15.88 5.06 4.93
C TYR A 317 -16.13 5.45 6.38
N PHE A 318 -15.47 4.75 7.28
CA PHE A 318 -15.44 5.11 8.69
C PHE A 318 -14.02 4.92 9.20
N SER A 319 -13.52 5.87 9.97
CA SER A 319 -12.25 5.71 10.66
C SER A 319 -12.31 6.30 12.05
N THR A 320 -11.52 5.73 12.94
CA THR A 320 -11.24 6.30 14.26
C THR A 320 -9.74 6.22 14.50
N ASN A 321 -9.21 7.24 15.16
CA ASN A 321 -7.78 7.37 15.38
C ASN A 321 -7.51 8.02 16.73
N LEU A 322 -6.75 7.32 17.58
CA LEU A 322 -6.20 7.80 18.82
C LEU A 322 -4.75 8.21 18.58
N GLN A 323 -4.41 9.46 18.91
CA GLN A 323 -3.06 10.00 18.89
C GLN A 323 -2.60 10.31 20.31
N LEU A 324 -1.39 9.86 20.64
CA LEU A 324 -0.78 10.04 21.95
C LEU A 324 0.61 10.66 21.80
N MET A 325 0.86 11.69 22.60
CA MET A 325 2.15 12.33 22.86
C MET A 325 2.25 12.57 24.37
N GLU A 326 3.44 12.91 24.87
CA GLU A 326 3.64 13.40 26.24
C GLU A 326 2.65 14.51 26.63
N ASP A 327 2.51 15.54 25.79
CA ASP A 327 1.74 16.74 26.12
C ASP A 327 0.25 16.68 25.72
N PHE A 328 -0.18 15.68 24.94
CA PHE A 328 -1.59 15.54 24.58
C PHE A 328 -2.01 14.12 24.28
N GLN A 329 -3.31 13.90 24.46
CA GLN A 329 -3.99 12.68 24.04
C GLN A 329 -5.27 13.11 23.32
N LYS A 330 -5.42 12.70 22.06
CA LYS A 330 -6.59 13.09 21.28
C LYS A 330 -7.16 11.92 20.48
N ILE A 331 -8.48 11.85 20.45
CA ILE A 331 -9.24 10.88 19.69
C ILE A 331 -10.07 11.58 18.64
N SER A 332 -10.10 11.00 17.45
CA SER A 332 -10.85 11.50 16.31
C SER A 332 -11.61 10.39 15.63
N ALA A 333 -12.76 10.71 15.06
CA ALA A 333 -13.54 9.81 14.24
C ALA A 333 -14.03 10.56 13.00
N GLU A 334 -14.07 9.85 11.87
CA GLU A 334 -14.59 10.36 10.62
C GLU A 334 -15.52 9.33 10.00
N ALA A 335 -16.71 9.77 9.60
CA ALA A 335 -17.64 8.99 8.80
C ALA A 335 -17.87 9.72 7.48
N PHE A 336 -17.76 9.01 6.38
CA PHE A 336 -17.97 9.54 5.03
C PHE A 336 -18.93 8.64 4.26
N TYR A 337 -19.89 9.27 3.59
CA TYR A 337 -20.86 8.61 2.74
C TYR A 337 -21.01 9.37 1.43
N ARG A 338 -20.87 8.66 0.32
CA ARG A 338 -21.11 9.21 -1.01
C ARG A 338 -22.13 8.37 -1.76
N TRP A 339 -23.10 9.07 -2.35
CA TRP A 339 -24.18 8.48 -3.11
C TRP A 339 -24.17 9.04 -4.53
N GLU A 340 -24.01 8.15 -5.51
CA GLU A 340 -24.28 8.44 -6.92
C GLU A 340 -25.78 8.27 -7.19
N TYR A 341 -26.53 9.37 -7.06
CA TYR A 341 -28.00 9.36 -7.15
C TYR A 341 -28.53 9.38 -8.60
N ALA A 342 -27.68 9.78 -9.54
CA ALA A 342 -27.90 9.67 -10.97
C ALA A 342 -26.53 9.51 -11.66
N LYS A 343 -26.52 9.06 -12.91
CA LYS A 343 -25.29 8.89 -13.69
C LYS A 343 -24.40 10.14 -13.60
N ASP A 344 -23.19 9.97 -13.09
CA ASP A 344 -22.18 11.03 -12.89
C ASP A 344 -22.58 12.16 -11.91
N LYS A 345 -23.71 12.03 -11.20
CA LYS A 345 -24.16 12.98 -10.17
C LYS A 345 -24.01 12.38 -8.79
N LYS A 346 -23.16 13.00 -7.99
CA LYS A 346 -22.77 12.51 -6.66
C LYS A 346 -23.07 13.55 -5.60
N VAL A 347 -23.55 13.08 -4.46
CA VAL A 347 -23.60 13.84 -3.21
C VAL A 347 -22.72 13.14 -2.18
N SER A 348 -21.89 13.89 -1.48
CA SER A 348 -20.98 13.40 -0.46
C SER A 348 -21.30 14.07 0.88
N PHE A 349 -21.28 13.29 1.93
CA PHE A 349 -21.51 13.69 3.30
C PHE A 349 -20.30 13.24 4.13
N ARG A 350 -19.76 14.13 4.95
CA ARG A 350 -18.68 13.85 5.89
C ARG A 350 -19.07 14.33 7.26
N ILE A 351 -18.88 13.49 8.27
CA ILE A 351 -18.98 13.85 9.68
C ILE A 351 -17.60 13.63 10.28
N PHE A 352 -17.09 14.63 10.98
CA PHE A 352 -15.86 14.55 11.75
C PHE A 352 -16.14 14.91 13.20
N GLY A 353 -15.57 14.15 14.13
CA GLY A 353 -15.56 14.45 15.55
C GLY A 353 -14.15 14.31 16.10
N GLY A 354 -13.70 15.30 16.87
CA GLY A 354 -12.39 15.29 17.52
C GLY A 354 -12.53 15.74 18.97
N TYR A 355 -11.87 15.03 19.87
CA TYR A 355 -11.82 15.35 21.30
C TYR A 355 -10.38 15.24 21.81
N LEU A 356 -9.88 16.29 22.47
CA LEU A 356 -8.62 16.25 23.22
C LEU A 356 -8.94 15.82 24.65
N ILE A 357 -8.56 14.58 24.97
CA ILE A 357 -8.74 13.97 26.30
C ILE A 357 -7.88 14.69 27.32
N SER A 358 -6.64 14.99 26.92
CA SER A 358 -5.71 15.84 27.66
C SER A 358 -5.00 16.75 26.66
N ASN A 359 -4.82 18.01 27.04
CA ASN A 359 -4.08 18.99 26.25
C ASN A 359 -3.27 19.90 27.18
N GLN A 360 -1.95 19.69 27.21
CA GLN A 360 -0.97 20.50 27.94
C GLN A 360 0.10 21.05 26.98
N THR A 361 -0.24 21.17 25.69
CA THR A 361 0.73 21.59 24.68
C THR A 361 1.16 23.03 24.89
N LYS A 362 2.41 23.32 24.53
CA LYS A 362 3.03 24.65 24.65
C LYS A 362 2.41 25.69 23.72
N ASN A 363 1.74 25.24 22.67
CA ASN A 363 1.11 26.07 21.63
C ASN A 363 0.02 25.27 20.89
N ASN A 364 -0.57 25.90 19.86
CA ASN A 364 -1.70 25.38 19.09
C ASN A 364 -1.30 24.38 17.97
N LEU A 365 -0.04 23.93 17.92
CA LEU A 365 0.48 23.09 16.82
C LEU A 365 -0.32 21.79 16.65
N PHE A 366 -0.87 21.24 17.73
CA PHE A 366 -1.57 19.95 17.75
C PHE A 366 -3.10 20.05 17.86
N ASP A 367 -3.63 21.27 17.89
CA ASP A 367 -5.07 21.51 17.91
C ASP A 367 -5.76 20.93 16.67
N TYR A 368 -7.06 20.67 16.77
CA TYR A 368 -7.85 20.35 15.59
C TYR A 368 -8.04 21.60 14.72
N GLY A 369 -7.76 21.45 13.42
CA GLY A 369 -7.99 22.50 12.45
C GLY A 369 -9.49 22.67 12.16
N ILE A 370 -9.99 23.90 12.20
CA ILE A 370 -11.36 24.18 11.72
C ILE A 370 -11.33 24.37 10.20
N SER A 371 -10.62 25.41 9.76
CA SER A 371 -10.42 25.69 8.34
C SER A 371 -8.97 25.44 7.89
N ARG A 372 -8.01 25.43 8.82
CA ARG A 372 -6.60 25.17 8.53
C ARG A 372 -6.07 24.16 9.54
N THR A 373 -5.63 23.01 9.05
CA THR A 373 -4.98 21.98 9.87
C THR A 373 -3.48 22.16 9.88
N SER A 374 -2.87 21.98 11.04
CA SER A 374 -1.41 21.98 11.20
C SER A 374 -0.79 20.71 10.59
N ASN A 375 0.28 20.86 9.80
CA ASN A 375 1.00 19.73 9.20
C ASN A 375 2.09 19.17 10.12
N TYR A 376 1.84 19.10 11.43
CA TYR A 376 2.81 18.62 12.42
C TYR A 376 3.28 17.16 12.19
N SER A 377 2.56 16.36 11.41
CA SER A 377 2.95 14.99 11.07
C SER A 377 3.75 14.86 9.76
N PHE A 378 3.98 15.99 9.06
CA PHE A 378 4.59 16.07 7.74
C PHE A 378 4.01 15.03 6.78
N SER A 379 2.68 14.93 6.77
CA SER A 379 1.95 13.90 6.01
C SER A 379 1.17 14.48 4.83
N TYR A 380 0.94 15.79 4.81
CA TYR A 380 0.22 16.46 3.73
C TYR A 380 1.17 16.93 2.62
N GLY A 381 0.76 16.74 1.37
CA GLY A 381 1.47 17.21 0.17
C GLY A 381 1.29 18.69 -0.09
N LEU A 382 1.65 19.54 0.88
CA LEU A 382 1.57 20.99 0.76
C LEU A 382 2.72 21.54 -0.07
N LEU A 383 2.42 22.47 -0.98
CA LEU A 383 3.42 23.19 -1.77
C LEU A 383 4.25 24.12 -0.91
N GLY A 384 3.62 24.84 0.02
CA GLY A 384 4.27 25.70 1.00
C GLY A 384 3.89 25.25 2.40
N GLN A 385 4.69 24.38 3.01
CA GLN A 385 4.39 23.80 4.32
C GLN A 385 4.32 24.84 5.44
N SER A 386 5.23 25.81 5.42
CA SER A 386 5.30 26.95 6.35
C SER A 386 4.67 28.24 5.79
N ALA A 387 4.04 28.20 4.61
CA ALA A 387 3.50 29.41 4.00
C ALA A 387 2.33 29.98 4.82
N THR A 388 2.46 31.21 5.30
CA THR A 388 1.41 31.91 6.06
C THR A 388 0.58 32.88 5.22
N SER A 389 1.06 33.26 4.04
CA SER A 389 0.41 34.20 3.14
C SER A 389 0.59 33.84 1.66
N GLY A 390 -0.11 34.56 0.78
CA GLY A 390 -0.06 34.34 -0.67
C GLY A 390 -0.79 33.08 -1.12
N ILE A 391 -0.63 32.74 -2.40
CA ILE A 391 -1.33 31.61 -3.04
C ILE A 391 -1.01 30.27 -2.36
N LEU A 392 0.21 30.07 -1.87
CA LEU A 392 0.60 28.82 -1.22
C LEU A 392 -0.18 28.57 0.08
N ALA A 393 -0.53 29.63 0.81
CA ALA A 393 -1.34 29.53 2.04
C ALA A 393 -2.83 29.26 1.76
N GLN A 394 -3.28 29.44 0.51
CA GLN A 394 -4.65 29.15 0.07
C GLN A 394 -4.86 27.67 -0.26
N GLN A 395 -3.80 26.86 -0.27
CA GLN A 395 -3.92 25.42 -0.46
C GLN A 395 -4.70 24.80 0.71
N LEU A 396 -5.79 24.11 0.38
CA LEU A 396 -6.67 23.45 1.32
C LEU A 396 -6.36 21.96 1.40
N ILE A 397 -6.33 21.45 2.62
CA ILE A 397 -6.35 20.02 2.92
C ILE A 397 -7.64 19.77 3.71
N ILE A 398 -8.51 18.91 3.19
CA ILE A 398 -9.78 18.59 3.84
C ILE A 398 -9.50 17.54 4.93
N THR A 399 -9.24 18.03 6.13
CA THR A 399 -9.02 17.25 7.36
C THR A 399 -9.70 17.94 8.53
N ASP A 400 -9.84 17.24 9.65
CA ASP A 400 -10.47 17.77 10.86
C ASP A 400 -11.85 18.40 10.57
N GLY A 401 -12.05 19.68 10.90
CA GLY A 401 -13.30 20.41 10.64
C GLY A 401 -13.65 20.56 9.16
N GLY A 402 -12.64 20.58 8.28
CA GLY A 402 -12.84 20.57 6.83
C GLY A 402 -13.58 21.79 6.27
N PHE A 403 -13.60 22.93 6.97
CA PHE A 403 -14.25 24.17 6.51
C PHE A 403 -13.45 24.83 5.38
N LYS A 404 -14.15 25.35 4.37
CA LYS A 404 -13.51 25.95 3.17
C LYS A 404 -13.31 27.45 3.36
N SER A 405 -14.11 28.09 4.19
CA SER A 405 -13.98 29.51 4.54
C SER A 405 -12.89 29.68 5.59
N PHE A 406 -12.13 30.77 5.54
CA PHE A 406 -11.05 31.03 6.49
C PHE A 406 -11.60 31.51 7.84
N ILE A 407 -11.80 30.55 8.74
CA ILE A 407 -12.10 30.76 10.15
C ILE A 407 -10.76 30.76 10.89
N GLY A 408 -10.33 31.93 11.36
CA GLY A 408 -9.00 32.20 11.93
C GLY A 408 -8.75 31.63 13.33
N THR A 409 -9.26 30.44 13.63
CA THR A 409 -9.08 29.75 14.92
C THR A 409 -8.96 28.25 14.74
N SER A 410 -8.41 27.59 15.74
CA SER A 410 -8.37 26.14 15.93
C SER A 410 -9.28 25.72 17.09
N ALA A 411 -9.45 24.41 17.26
CA ALA A 411 -10.17 23.79 18.37
C ALA A 411 -9.21 22.99 19.27
N ASN A 412 -9.00 23.46 20.50
CA ASN A 412 -8.03 22.90 21.46
C ASN A 412 -8.68 22.02 22.55
N GLN A 413 -10.01 21.86 22.51
CA GLN A 413 -10.74 20.94 23.39
C GLN A 413 -11.54 19.92 22.59
N TRP A 414 -12.50 20.37 21.78
CA TRP A 414 -13.26 19.46 20.90
C TRP A 414 -13.85 20.17 19.69
N ILE A 415 -14.15 19.39 18.66
CA ILE A 415 -14.83 19.84 17.44
C ILE A 415 -15.75 18.74 16.92
N THR A 416 -16.90 19.12 16.38
CA THR A 416 -17.72 18.28 15.53
C THR A 416 -18.09 19.07 14.29
N ALA A 417 -17.91 18.48 13.12
CA ALA A 417 -18.18 19.11 11.84
C ALA A 417 -18.94 18.16 10.92
N PHE A 418 -19.82 18.74 10.12
CA PHE A 418 -20.58 18.11 9.07
C PHE A 418 -20.35 18.86 7.77
N ASN A 419 -19.93 18.16 6.73
CA ASN A 419 -19.64 18.72 5.42
C ASN A 419 -20.52 18.03 4.38
N VAL A 420 -21.14 18.82 3.51
CA VAL A 420 -21.92 18.35 2.36
C VAL A 420 -21.30 18.90 1.09
N ASP A 421 -21.14 18.04 0.09
CA ASP A 421 -20.69 18.42 -1.25
C ASP A 421 -21.61 17.76 -2.28
N SER A 422 -22.30 18.56 -3.10
CA SER A 422 -23.28 18.07 -4.07
C SER A 422 -22.93 18.51 -5.47
N HIS A 423 -22.96 17.58 -6.41
CA HIS A 423 -22.79 17.87 -7.82
C HIS A 423 -24.04 18.54 -8.39
N VAL A 424 -23.85 19.69 -9.05
CA VAL A 424 -24.94 20.47 -9.66
C VAL A 424 -24.86 20.40 -11.18
N TRP A 425 -23.74 20.84 -11.75
CA TRP A 425 -23.60 20.95 -13.21
C TRP A 425 -22.13 20.90 -13.67
N LYS A 426 -21.80 19.91 -14.51
CA LYS A 426 -20.46 19.74 -15.13
C LYS A 426 -19.29 19.82 -14.12
N TRP A 427 -18.64 20.97 -14.03
CA TRP A 427 -17.49 21.21 -13.16
C TRP A 427 -17.88 21.85 -11.83
N PHE A 428 -19.14 22.27 -11.68
CA PHE A 428 -19.65 22.96 -10.50
C PHE A 428 -20.30 21.99 -9.51
N ASN A 429 -19.86 22.14 -8.27
CA ASN A 429 -20.48 21.56 -7.09
C ASN A 429 -20.85 22.71 -6.14
N ILE A 430 -21.89 22.49 -5.34
CA ILE A 430 -22.17 23.34 -4.18
C ILE A 430 -21.73 22.60 -2.93
N TYR A 431 -21.24 23.33 -1.94
CA TYR A 431 -20.92 22.77 -0.65
C TYR A 431 -21.54 23.59 0.47
N ALA A 432 -21.78 22.92 1.58
CA ALA A 432 -22.22 23.53 2.83
C ALA A 432 -21.58 22.78 3.99
N ASP A 433 -20.98 23.51 4.91
CA ASP A 433 -20.37 22.98 6.12
C ASP A 433 -21.05 23.58 7.35
N ALA A 434 -21.19 22.78 8.41
CA ALA A 434 -21.70 23.21 9.70
C ALA A 434 -20.94 22.48 10.81
N GLY A 435 -20.77 23.11 11.97
CA GLY A 435 -20.02 22.50 13.05
C GLY A 435 -20.08 23.30 14.33
N ILE A 436 -19.63 22.66 15.40
CA ILE A 436 -19.49 23.25 16.72
C ILE A 436 -18.10 22.92 17.22
N TYR A 437 -17.42 23.90 17.80
CA TYR A 437 -16.14 23.68 18.45
C TYR A 437 -16.09 24.34 19.81
N LYS A 438 -15.15 23.89 20.64
CA LYS A 438 -14.89 24.46 21.95
C LYS A 438 -13.38 24.63 22.16
N ASN A 439 -13.05 25.76 22.78
CA ASN A 439 -11.72 26.02 23.31
C ASN A 439 -11.79 26.14 24.83
N VAL A 440 -10.71 25.75 25.50
CA VAL A 440 -10.57 25.87 26.96
C VAL A 440 -10.80 27.34 27.37
N GLY A 441 -11.65 27.56 28.38
CA GLY A 441 -11.99 28.89 28.87
C GLY A 441 -12.93 29.70 27.97
N ARG A 442 -13.51 29.10 26.91
CA ARG A 442 -14.51 29.74 26.05
C ARG A 442 -15.75 28.87 25.88
N ASP A 443 -16.89 29.52 25.65
CA ASP A 443 -18.12 28.83 25.32
C ASP A 443 -18.05 28.19 23.93
N SER A 444 -18.81 27.11 23.76
CA SER A 444 -18.94 26.43 22.47
C SER A 444 -19.49 27.38 21.41
N GLN A 445 -18.86 27.38 20.24
CA GLN A 445 -19.23 28.24 19.12
C GLN A 445 -19.78 27.40 17.98
N PHE A 446 -20.96 27.77 17.49
CA PHE A 446 -21.51 27.22 16.25
C PHE A 446 -20.96 28.00 15.05
N ILE A 447 -20.52 27.27 14.04
CA ILE A 447 -19.98 27.81 12.79
C ILE A 447 -20.55 27.07 11.59
N TRP A 448 -20.63 27.77 10.47
CA TRP A 448 -21.12 27.24 9.21
C TRP A 448 -20.54 28.02 8.04
N ASP A 449 -20.45 27.36 6.88
CA ASP A 449 -20.18 28.00 5.62
C ASP A 449 -20.90 27.33 4.44
N SER A 450 -20.89 28.02 3.31
CA SER A 450 -21.39 27.51 2.04
C SER A 450 -20.72 28.22 0.89
N GLY A 451 -20.67 27.55 -0.25
CA GLY A 451 -20.06 28.12 -1.44
C GLY A 451 -20.11 27.21 -2.65
N VAL A 452 -19.34 27.61 -3.66
CA VAL A 452 -19.24 26.90 -4.93
C VAL A 452 -17.85 26.30 -5.06
N LYS A 453 -17.80 25.02 -5.43
CA LYS A 453 -16.57 24.31 -5.79
C LYS A 453 -16.52 24.14 -7.30
N VAL A 454 -15.40 24.52 -7.90
CA VAL A 454 -15.10 24.34 -9.33
C VAL A 454 -14.03 23.27 -9.49
N LYS A 455 -14.39 22.15 -10.10
CA LYS A 455 -13.49 21.04 -10.44
C LYS A 455 -12.77 21.36 -11.75
N VAL A 456 -11.71 22.16 -11.71
CA VAL A 456 -10.92 22.53 -12.91
C VAL A 456 -10.36 21.26 -13.57
N ILE A 457 -9.77 20.39 -12.76
CA ILE A 457 -9.44 19.02 -13.11
C ILE A 457 -9.94 18.16 -11.94
N PRO A 458 -11.04 17.39 -12.10
CA PRO A 458 -11.60 16.55 -11.05
C PRO A 458 -10.53 15.74 -10.31
N ASP A 459 -10.59 15.75 -8.98
CA ASP A 459 -9.67 15.05 -8.08
C ASP A 459 -8.19 15.46 -8.17
N PHE A 460 -7.85 16.48 -8.95
CA PHE A 460 -6.47 16.99 -9.12
C PHE A 460 -6.34 18.46 -8.73
N LEU A 461 -7.18 19.32 -9.30
CA LEU A 461 -7.23 20.75 -9.03
C LEU A 461 -8.69 21.18 -8.87
N GLU A 462 -9.07 21.49 -7.64
CA GLU A 462 -10.39 22.02 -7.33
C GLU A 462 -10.27 23.36 -6.61
N VAL A 463 -11.11 24.31 -6.98
CA VAL A 463 -11.11 25.67 -6.42
C VAL A 463 -12.42 25.89 -5.66
N TYR A 464 -12.31 26.44 -4.46
CA TYR A 464 -13.42 26.68 -3.54
C TYR A 464 -13.63 28.18 -3.41
N PHE A 465 -14.85 28.61 -3.70
CA PHE A 465 -15.31 29.98 -3.61
C PHE A 465 -16.33 30.08 -2.46
N PRO A 466 -15.89 30.51 -1.27
CA PRO A 466 -16.81 30.82 -0.17
C PRO A 466 -17.84 31.87 -0.60
N ILE A 467 -19.11 31.67 -0.27
CA ILE A 467 -20.17 32.65 -0.56
C ILE A 467 -20.72 33.22 0.74
N GLN A 468 -21.13 32.35 1.65
CA GLN A 468 -21.70 32.75 2.92
C GLN A 468 -21.06 31.93 4.03
N SER A 469 -20.65 32.59 5.11
CA SER A 469 -20.09 31.93 6.29
C SER A 469 -20.56 32.59 7.57
N SER A 470 -20.14 32.06 8.72
CA SER A 470 -20.33 32.72 10.02
C SER A 470 -19.65 34.10 10.13
N LEU A 471 -18.79 34.47 9.18
CA LEU A 471 -18.23 35.82 9.08
C LEU A 471 -19.16 36.79 8.32
N GLY A 472 -20.13 36.28 7.55
CA GLY A 472 -21.03 37.06 6.70
C GLY A 472 -20.94 36.67 5.23
N PHE A 473 -21.29 37.60 4.35
CA PHE A 473 -21.23 37.42 2.90
C PHE A 473 -19.78 37.61 2.42
N GLU A 474 -19.08 36.49 2.19
CA GLU A 474 -17.64 36.45 1.91
C GLU A 474 -17.23 37.32 0.70
N PRO A 475 -17.98 37.37 -0.42
CA PRO A 475 -17.62 38.22 -1.57
C PRO A 475 -17.64 39.74 -1.29
N SER A 476 -18.26 40.20 -0.20
CA SER A 476 -18.21 41.63 0.17
C SER A 476 -16.89 42.05 0.82
N PHE A 477 -16.08 41.09 1.28
CA PHE A 477 -14.80 41.42 1.91
C PHE A 477 -13.77 41.88 0.87
N LYS A 478 -13.03 42.95 1.19
CA LYS A 478 -11.97 43.50 0.32
C LYS A 478 -10.88 42.48 -0.02
N ASP A 479 -10.67 41.50 0.85
CA ASP A 479 -9.66 40.44 0.71
C ASP A 479 -10.25 39.12 0.20
N TYR A 480 -11.44 39.12 -0.42
CA TYR A 480 -12.10 37.91 -0.92
C TYR A 480 -11.19 37.01 -1.78
N GLY A 481 -10.36 37.61 -2.63
CA GLY A 481 -9.39 36.87 -3.45
C GLY A 481 -8.40 36.01 -2.64
N LYS A 482 -8.06 36.42 -1.40
CA LYS A 482 -7.20 35.66 -0.47
C LYS A 482 -7.96 34.57 0.29
N ARG A 483 -9.29 34.61 0.27
CA ARG A 483 -10.19 33.66 0.95
C ARG A 483 -10.62 32.50 0.04
N ILE A 484 -10.49 32.66 -1.27
CA ILE A 484 -10.57 31.57 -2.25
C ILE A 484 -9.51 30.53 -1.89
N ARG A 485 -9.86 29.25 -1.98
CA ARG A 485 -8.95 28.15 -1.66
C ARG A 485 -8.86 27.15 -2.80
N PHE A 486 -7.81 26.33 -2.81
CA PHE A 486 -7.70 25.26 -3.80
C PHE A 486 -7.12 24.00 -3.21
N THR A 487 -7.55 22.85 -3.71
CA THR A 487 -6.87 21.57 -3.51
C THR A 487 -5.99 21.33 -4.73
N LEU A 488 -4.74 20.91 -4.51
CA LEU A 488 -3.84 20.48 -5.58
C LEU A 488 -3.18 19.16 -5.20
N VAL A 489 -3.40 18.13 -6.01
CA VAL A 489 -2.83 16.79 -5.82
C VAL A 489 -1.80 16.53 -6.91
N LEU A 490 -0.52 16.78 -6.65
CA LEU A 490 0.59 16.55 -7.60
C LEU A 490 0.92 15.06 -7.84
N ASN A 491 -0.09 14.24 -8.12
CA ASN A 491 0.11 12.87 -8.57
C ASN A 491 -0.18 12.79 -10.08
N PHE A 492 0.88 12.65 -10.89
CA PHE A 492 0.78 12.50 -12.35
C PHE A 492 -0.16 11.37 -12.78
N SER A 493 -0.39 10.38 -11.91
CA SER A 493 -1.34 9.29 -12.16
C SER A 493 -2.81 9.75 -12.15
N ALA A 494 -3.15 10.78 -11.36
CA ALA A 494 -4.51 11.36 -11.33
C ALA A 494 -4.81 12.12 -12.62
N VAL A 495 -3.86 12.93 -13.09
CA VAL A 495 -3.95 13.67 -14.37
C VAL A 495 -4.05 12.72 -15.57
N THR A 496 -3.18 11.71 -15.64
CA THR A 496 -3.19 10.73 -16.73
C THR A 496 -4.44 9.86 -16.72
N ASN A 497 -4.99 9.52 -15.55
CA ASN A 497 -6.27 8.82 -15.44
C ASN A 497 -7.46 9.69 -15.87
N TYR A 498 -7.43 11.01 -15.59
CA TYR A 498 -8.46 11.94 -16.06
C TYR A 498 -8.44 12.07 -17.59
N PHE A 499 -7.27 12.31 -18.19
CA PHE A 499 -7.16 12.39 -19.66
C PHE A 499 -7.45 11.05 -20.35
N ARG A 500 -7.17 9.90 -19.71
CA ARG A 500 -7.55 8.57 -20.22
C ARG A 500 -9.05 8.28 -20.15
N ARG A 501 -9.80 8.92 -19.25
CA ARG A 501 -11.25 8.70 -19.08
C ARG A 501 -12.11 9.52 -20.04
N GLY A 502 -11.50 10.43 -20.81
CA GLY A 502 -12.20 11.25 -21.80
C GLY A 502 -13.04 12.35 -21.14
N TRP A 503 -13.17 13.47 -21.85
CA TRP A 503 -14.14 14.52 -21.51
C TRP A 503 -15.54 13.97 -21.77
N PHE A 504 -16.34 13.76 -20.73
CA PHE A 504 -17.77 13.50 -20.82
C PHE A 504 -18.52 14.42 -19.87
#